data_AF-A0A850A927-F1
#
_entry.id   AF-A0A850A927-F1
#
_cell.length_a   1.000
_cell.length_b   1.000
_cell.length_c   1.000
_cell.angle_alpha   90.00
_cell.angle_beta   90.00
_cell.angle_gamma   90.00
#
_symmetry.space_group_name_H-M   'P 1'
#
loop_
_entity.id
_entity.type
_entity.pdbx_description
1 polymer ?
#
loop_
_entity_poly.entity_id
_entity_poly.type
_entity_poly.pdbx_seq_one_letter_code
_entity_poly.pdbx_strand_id
1 'polypeptide(L)' 'MATCPGCNGNGKCSRCHGSGKVGSILGSSKCPKCGGSGNCTVCKGTGKK' A
#
# COMPACT_ATOMS: atom_id res chain seq x y z
N MET A 1 -9.79 19.05 2.58
CA MET A 1 -8.91 17.96 2.10
C MET A 1 -9.66 16.64 2.23
N ALA A 2 -9.99 15.94 1.13
CA ALA A 2 -10.59 14.61 1.25
C ALA A 2 -9.49 13.56 1.41
N THR A 3 -9.55 12.77 2.48
CA THR A 3 -8.66 11.61 2.65
C THR A 3 -8.98 10.56 1.59
N CYS A 4 -7.95 9.91 1.06
CA CYS A 4 -8.19 8.86 0.09
C CYS A 4 -8.74 7.60 0.78
N PRO A 5 -9.91 7.08 0.36
CA PRO A 5 -10.59 5.97 1.02
C PRO A 5 -9.83 4.66 0.87
N GLY A 6 -9.01 4.52 -0.19
CA GLY A 6 -8.16 3.34 -0.39
C GLY A 6 -7.02 3.22 0.63
N CYS A 7 -6.68 4.31 1.32
CA CYS A 7 -5.56 4.39 2.25
C CYS A 7 -5.93 5.05 3.60
N ASN A 8 -7.19 5.41 3.82
CA ASN A 8 -7.68 6.18 4.97
C ASN A 8 -6.78 7.37 5.35
N GLY A 9 -6.25 8.08 4.36
CA GLY A 9 -5.36 9.21 4.62
C GLY A 9 -3.87 8.88 4.82
N ASN A 10 -3.52 7.62 5.08
CA ASN A 10 -2.14 7.24 5.44
C ASN A 10 -1.19 7.11 4.23
N GLY A 11 -1.72 7.05 3.01
CA GLY A 11 -0.91 6.86 1.79
C GLY A 11 -0.33 5.44 1.62
N LYS A 12 -0.35 4.60 2.64
CA LYS A 12 0.24 3.25 2.61
C LYS A 12 -0.70 2.20 2.02
N CYS A 13 -0.15 1.21 1.33
CA CYS A 13 -0.89 0.06 0.84
C CYS A 13 -1.44 -0.74 2.03
N SER A 14 -2.76 -0.99 2.04
CA SER A 14 -3.44 -1.72 3.12
C SER A 14 -3.02 -3.18 3.26
N ARG A 15 -2.45 -3.79 2.22
CA ARG A 15 -2.07 -5.21 2.24
C ARG A 15 -0.69 -5.46 2.82
N CYS A 16 0.25 -4.56 2.56
CA CYS A 16 1.62 -4.65 3.09
C CYS A 16 1.93 -3.56 4.11
N HIS A 17 0.96 -2.72 4.50
CA HIS A 17 1.11 -1.63 5.46
C HIS A 17 2.26 -0.65 5.16
N GLY A 18 2.62 -0.47 3.88
CA GLY A 18 3.78 0.35 3.49
C GLY A 18 5.06 -0.42 3.21
N SER A 19 5.15 -1.68 3.62
CA SER A 19 6.39 -2.47 3.52
C SER A 19 6.78 -2.86 2.09
N GLY A 20 5.85 -2.76 1.13
CA GLY A 20 6.02 -3.24 -0.24
C GLY A 20 6.12 -4.76 -0.38
N LYS A 21 6.15 -5.50 0.73
CA LYS A 21 6.32 -6.95 0.77
C LYS A 21 5.24 -7.58 1.63
N VAL A 22 4.81 -8.78 1.27
CA VAL A 22 3.93 -9.63 2.08
C VAL A 22 4.70 -10.90 2.42
N GLY A 23 4.63 -11.33 3.67
CA GLY A 23 5.21 -12.61 4.07
C GLY A 23 4.53 -13.74 3.31
N SER A 24 5.31 -14.60 2.68
CA SER A 24 4.86 -15.88 2.11
C SER A 24 5.69 -17.01 2.70
N ILE A 25 5.17 -18.23 2.60
CA ILE A 25 5.77 -19.45 3.15
C ILE A 25 7.20 -19.68 2.62
N LEU A 26 7.52 -19.14 1.44
CA LEU A 26 8.83 -19.22 0.77
C LEU A 26 9.72 -17.98 0.97
N GLY A 27 9.30 -17.00 1.79
CA GLY A 27 10.02 -15.74 2.02
C GLY A 27 9.18 -14.49 1.75
N SER A 28 9.78 -13.31 1.89
CA SER A 28 9.10 -12.03 1.66
C SER A 28 8.89 -11.79 0.16
N SER A 29 7.66 -11.91 -0.33
CA SER A 29 7.31 -11.65 -1.73
C SER A 29 6.82 -10.21 -1.93
N LYS A 30 6.98 -9.66 -3.14
CA LYS A 30 6.42 -8.33 -3.48
C LYS A 30 4.91 -8.34 -3.26
N CYS A 31 4.40 -7.28 -2.62
CA CYS A 31 2.98 -7.16 -2.39
C CYS A 31 2.24 -7.01 -3.74
N PRO A 32 1.37 -7.96 -4.11
CA PRO A 32 0.70 -7.92 -5.41
C PRO A 32 -0.26 -6.72 -5.53
N LYS A 33 -0.78 -6.24 -4.40
CA LYS A 33 -1.72 -5.11 -4.37
C LYS A 33 -1.08 -3.77 -4.72
N CYS A 34 0.21 -3.59 -4.46
CA CYS A 34 0.95 -2.36 -4.78
C CYS A 34 2.18 -2.59 -5.66
N GLY A 35 2.33 -3.78 -6.24
CA GLY A 35 3.45 -4.15 -7.11
C GLY A 35 4.83 -4.11 -6.44
N GLY A 36 4.90 -4.01 -5.11
CA GLY A 36 6.17 -3.81 -4.41
C GLY A 36 6.43 -2.39 -3.92
N SER A 37 5.65 -1.39 -4.34
CA SER A 37 5.92 0.02 -4.00
C SER A 37 5.60 0.40 -2.56
N GLY A 38 4.79 -0.40 -1.84
CA GLY A 38 4.35 -0.06 -0.48
C GLY A 38 3.29 1.05 -0.42
N ASN A 39 3.13 1.82 -1.49
CA ASN A 39 2.16 2.91 -1.58
C ASN A 39 0.76 2.41 -1.95
N CYS A 40 -0.26 3.09 -1.45
CA CYS A 40 -1.62 2.83 -1.88
C CYS A 40 -1.79 3.22 -3.33
N THR A 41 -2.31 2.30 -4.13
CA THR A 41 -2.50 2.46 -5.58
C THR A 41 -3.55 3.49 -5.93
N VAL A 42 -4.49 3.76 -5.03
CA VAL A 42 -5.58 4.72 -5.23
C VAL A 42 -5.10 6.16 -5.09
N CYS A 43 -4.34 6.45 -4.02
CA CYS A 43 -3.75 7.78 -3.76
C CYS A 43 -2.30 7.90 -4.27
N LYS A 44 -1.73 6.87 -4.91
CA LYS A 44 -0.31 6.81 -5.29
C LYS A 44 0.68 7.15 -4.15
N GLY A 45 0.28 6.96 -2.89
CA GLY A 45 1.11 7.32 -1.73
C GLY A 45 0.82 8.67 -1.09
N THR A 46 0.00 9.54 -1.71
CA THR A 46 -0.23 10.91 -1.22
C THR A 46 -1.12 10.96 0.03
N GLY A 47 -1.93 9.93 0.27
CA GLY A 47 -2.94 9.93 1.34
C GLY A 47 -4.16 10.81 1.05
N LYS A 48 -4.17 11.56 -0.05
CA LYS A 48 -5.17 12.59 -0.34
C LYS A 48 -5.82 12.32 -1.69
N LYS A 49 -7.08 12.71 -1.85
CA LYS A 49 -7.74 12.82 -3.15
C LYS A 49 -7.30 14.13 -3.81
#